data_AF-A0A3R7AG82-F1
#
_entry.id   AF-A0A3R7AG82-F1
#
_cell.length_a   1.000
_cell.length_b   1.000
_cell.length_c   1.000
_cell.angle_alpha   90.00
_cell.angle_beta   90.00
_cell.angle_gamma   90.00
#
_symmetry.space_group_name_H-M   'P 1'
#
loop_
_entity.id
_entity.type
_entity.pdbx_description
1 polymer ?
#
loop_
_entity_poly.entity_id
_entity_poly.type
_entity_poly.pdbx_seq_one_letter_code
_entity_poly.pdbx_strand_id
1 'polypeptide(L)'
;MTLTHSKNTAILNEVAMEYPFSPEFIRVMTSQELQDKVVSATAAYFSLTNPVHIPEVDMTVMQFYRDQQGCMTWYLVLDGPLEEHVIASPLDVEDVDIEDEGPAAVVRYWNDEVVVCAATFPEFLYRTWIENQIWFRLNEPDGDVAKSASTFVAAECTWYEGENWKVGRTCR
;
A
#
# COMPACT_ATOMS: atom_id res chain seq x y z
N MET A 1 -2.67 20.27 9.55
CA MET A 1 -2.34 19.62 8.26
C MET A 1 -0.83 19.67 8.14
N THR A 2 -0.18 18.65 8.68
CA THR A 2 1.23 18.69 9.09
C THR A 2 2.05 17.86 8.10
N LEU A 3 3.15 18.45 7.64
CA LEU A 3 3.99 18.02 6.54
C LEU A 3 4.56 16.60 6.72
N THR A 4 4.21 15.70 5.81
CA THR A 4 4.69 14.29 5.71
C THR A 4 6.08 14.18 5.05
N HIS A 5 6.53 15.16 4.26
CA HIS A 5 7.75 15.04 3.41
C HIS A 5 9.09 15.11 4.14
N SER A 6 9.24 16.04 5.09
CA SER A 6 10.47 16.11 5.89
C SER A 6 10.60 14.90 6.81
N LYS A 7 9.46 14.40 7.30
CA LYS A 7 9.40 13.23 8.17
C LYS A 7 9.76 11.94 7.43
N ASN A 8 9.14 11.67 6.27
CA ASN A 8 9.43 10.46 5.50
C ASN A 8 10.90 10.42 5.04
N THR A 9 11.44 11.56 4.60
CA THR A 9 12.85 11.65 4.20
C THR A 9 13.79 11.32 5.36
N ALA A 10 13.48 11.79 6.58
CA ALA A 10 14.28 11.49 7.76
C ALA A 10 14.28 10.00 8.09
N ILE A 11 13.09 9.36 8.13
CA ILE A 11 12.94 7.93 8.38
C ILE A 11 13.72 7.13 7.34
N LEU A 12 13.49 7.39 6.05
CA LEU A 12 14.17 6.66 4.97
C LEU A 12 15.68 6.81 5.05
N ASN A 13 16.21 8.00 5.36
CA ASN A 13 17.65 8.19 5.52
C ASN A 13 18.22 7.45 6.72
N GLU A 14 17.47 7.34 7.82
CA GLU A 14 17.88 6.62 9.03
C GLU A 14 18.08 5.13 8.74
N VAL A 15 17.19 4.54 7.94
CA VAL A 15 17.18 3.09 7.68
C VAL A 15 17.71 2.68 6.30
N ALA A 16 18.12 3.63 5.46
CA ALA A 16 18.60 3.37 4.08
C ALA A 16 19.88 2.54 3.98
N MET A 17 20.69 2.49 5.05
CA MET A 17 21.88 1.63 5.09
C MET A 17 21.56 0.18 5.44
N GLU A 18 20.39 -0.06 6.03
CA GLU A 18 19.97 -1.37 6.54
C GLU A 18 19.07 -2.09 5.54
N TYR A 19 18.14 -1.37 4.90
CA TYR A 19 17.17 -1.96 3.98
C TYR A 19 17.31 -1.39 2.55
N PRO A 20 17.28 -2.25 1.51
CA PRO A 20 17.41 -1.84 0.13
C PRO A 20 16.07 -1.35 -0.44
N PHE A 21 15.74 -0.07 -0.24
CA PHE A 21 14.53 0.50 -0.86
C PHE A 21 14.65 0.64 -2.38
N SER A 22 13.58 0.32 -3.10
CA SER A 22 13.51 0.60 -4.54
C SER A 22 13.53 2.12 -4.79
N PRO A 23 14.15 2.58 -5.90
CA PRO A 23 14.13 3.99 -6.28
C PRO A 23 12.72 4.57 -6.43
N GLU A 24 11.77 3.76 -6.90
CA GLU A 24 10.36 4.12 -7.04
C GLU A 24 9.70 4.35 -5.69
N PHE A 25 9.96 3.48 -4.71
CA PHE A 25 9.47 3.64 -3.34
C PHE A 25 9.97 4.95 -2.74
N ILE A 26 11.29 5.20 -2.78
CA ILE A 26 11.88 6.45 -2.27
C ILE A 26 11.25 7.65 -2.97
N ARG A 27 11.14 7.61 -4.30
CA ARG A 27 10.61 8.73 -5.09
C ARG A 27 9.18 9.09 -4.70
N VAL A 28 8.31 8.10 -4.47
CA VAL A 28 6.91 8.35 -4.09
C VAL A 28 6.81 8.75 -2.63
N MET A 29 7.51 8.06 -1.73
CA MET A 29 7.43 8.34 -0.29
C MET A 29 8.02 9.70 0.09
N THR A 30 8.84 10.31 -0.77
CA THR A 30 9.42 11.66 -0.58
C THR A 30 8.71 12.77 -1.35
N SER A 31 7.62 12.48 -2.11
CA SER A 31 6.95 13.46 -2.98
C SER A 31 5.44 13.59 -2.73
N GLN A 32 4.99 14.71 -2.14
CA GLN A 32 3.54 14.97 -1.95
C GLN A 32 2.82 14.99 -3.28
N GLU A 33 3.45 15.61 -4.29
CA GLU A 33 2.84 15.77 -5.60
C GLU A 33 2.54 14.42 -6.25
N LEU A 34 3.37 13.40 -6.00
CA LEU A 34 3.11 12.04 -6.47
C LEU A 34 2.08 11.34 -5.59
N GLN A 35 2.13 11.52 -4.27
CA GLN A 35 1.15 10.94 -3.34
C GLN A 35 -0.27 11.49 -3.60
N ASP A 36 -0.41 12.79 -3.84
CA ASP A 36 -1.68 13.49 -4.13
C ASP A 36 -2.33 13.02 -5.45
N LYS A 37 -1.55 12.44 -6.36
CA LYS A 37 -2.07 11.88 -7.62
C LYS A 37 -2.73 10.51 -7.42
N VAL A 38 -2.52 9.87 -6.28
CA VAL A 38 -3.16 8.59 -5.93
C VAL A 38 -4.44 8.88 -5.17
N VAL A 39 -5.54 8.95 -5.92
CA VAL A 39 -6.89 9.08 -5.36
C VAL A 39 -7.31 7.78 -4.67
N SER A 40 -8.17 7.89 -3.65
CA SER A 40 -8.69 6.73 -2.92
C SER A 40 -10.19 6.86 -2.65
N ALA A 41 -10.95 5.85 -3.09
CA ALA A 41 -12.38 5.69 -2.82
C ALA A 41 -12.66 5.33 -1.36
N THR A 42 -11.64 4.87 -0.62
CA THR A 42 -11.71 4.54 0.81
C THR A 42 -11.00 5.57 1.70
N ALA A 43 -10.65 6.73 1.14
CA ALA A 43 -9.89 7.78 1.80
C ALA A 43 -8.54 7.28 2.38
N ALA A 44 -7.94 6.27 1.75
CA ALA A 44 -6.60 5.79 2.11
C ALA A 44 -5.51 6.80 1.73
N TYR A 45 -4.46 6.83 2.54
CA TYR A 45 -3.41 7.83 2.46
C TYR A 45 -2.03 7.24 2.80
N PHE A 46 -0.99 7.88 2.26
CA PHE A 46 0.39 7.50 2.56
C PHE A 46 0.78 7.89 3.99
N SER A 47 1.31 6.93 4.74
CA SER A 47 1.71 7.10 6.12
C SER A 47 2.89 6.19 6.43
N LEU A 48 4.08 6.79 6.51
CA LEU A 48 5.32 6.06 6.75
C LEU A 48 5.64 5.97 8.25
N THR A 49 5.88 4.75 8.73
CA THR A 49 6.36 4.47 10.09
C THR A 49 7.77 3.88 10.06
N ASN A 50 8.34 3.65 11.24
CA ASN A 50 9.59 2.92 11.35
C ASN A 50 9.38 1.42 11.03
N PRO A 51 10.41 0.72 10.55
CA PRO A 51 10.39 -0.73 10.41
C PRO A 51 10.07 -1.44 11.73
N VAL A 52 9.30 -2.52 11.65
CA VAL A 52 8.94 -3.41 12.76
C VAL A 52 9.36 -4.83 12.37
N HIS A 53 10.25 -5.42 13.17
CA HIS A 53 10.63 -6.83 13.02
C HIS A 53 9.64 -7.73 13.77
N ILE A 54 9.12 -8.75 13.09
CA ILE A 54 8.25 -9.78 13.67
C ILE A 54 9.00 -11.12 13.72
N PRO A 55 9.58 -11.49 14.87
CA PRO A 55 10.40 -12.70 15.01
C PRO A 55 9.67 -13.99 14.64
N GLU A 56 8.37 -14.07 14.94
CA GLU A 56 7.54 -15.26 14.75
C GLU A 56 7.41 -15.69 13.29
N VAL A 57 7.56 -14.74 12.36
CA VAL A 57 7.48 -14.96 10.92
C VAL A 57 8.75 -14.58 10.16
N ASP A 58 9.80 -14.18 10.89
CA ASP A 58 11.10 -13.79 10.35
C ASP A 58 10.99 -12.76 9.21
N MET A 59 10.21 -11.70 9.46
CA MET A 59 10.02 -10.59 8.53
C MET A 59 10.09 -9.26 9.26
N THR A 60 10.69 -8.29 8.62
CA THR A 60 10.65 -6.88 8.97
C THR A 60 9.75 -6.15 7.99
N VAL A 61 8.78 -5.40 8.50
CA VAL A 61 7.78 -4.72 7.68
C VAL A 61 7.73 -3.24 8.02
N MET A 62 7.35 -2.41 7.05
CA MET A 62 7.23 -0.96 7.24
C MET A 62 5.91 -0.47 6.67
N GLN A 63 5.08 0.13 7.54
CA GLN A 63 3.83 0.72 7.11
C GLN A 63 4.13 1.87 6.16
N PHE A 64 3.43 1.93 5.02
CA PHE A 64 3.55 3.06 4.11
C PHE A 64 2.22 3.60 3.59
N TYR A 65 1.12 2.85 3.75
CA TYR A 65 -0.21 3.23 3.27
C TYR A 65 -1.28 2.66 4.20
N ARG A 66 -2.34 3.40 4.49
CA ARG A 66 -3.44 2.95 5.35
C ARG A 66 -4.75 3.62 5.01
N ASP A 67 -5.87 2.96 5.28
CA ASP A 67 -7.18 3.58 5.15
C ASP A 67 -7.47 4.56 6.31
N GLN A 68 -8.43 5.46 6.10
CA GLN A 68 -8.78 6.48 7.10
C GLN A 68 -9.37 5.90 8.39
N GLN A 69 -10.04 4.75 8.31
CA GLN A 69 -10.72 4.11 9.44
C GLN A 69 -9.79 3.12 10.17
N GLY A 70 -8.60 2.84 9.63
CA GLY A 70 -7.67 1.87 10.19
C GLY A 70 -8.18 0.43 10.11
N CYS A 71 -9.09 0.14 9.19
CA CYS A 71 -9.59 -1.20 8.90
C CYS A 71 -8.63 -2.01 8.01
N MET A 72 -7.72 -1.34 7.31
CA MET A 72 -6.74 -1.97 6.45
C MET A 72 -5.47 -1.13 6.38
N THR A 73 -4.35 -1.80 6.61
CA THR A 73 -3.03 -1.20 6.60
C THR A 73 -2.11 -1.98 5.66
N TRP A 74 -1.30 -1.27 4.89
CA TRP A 74 -0.36 -1.85 3.93
C TRP A 74 1.08 -1.60 4.33
N TYR A 75 1.87 -2.66 4.20
CA TYR A 75 3.26 -2.69 4.62
C TYR A 75 4.14 -3.15 3.46
N LEU A 76 5.33 -2.58 3.37
CA LEU A 76 6.42 -3.10 2.54
C LEU A 76 7.22 -4.08 3.40
N VAL A 77 7.44 -5.29 2.89
CA VAL A 77 8.32 -6.26 3.52
C VAL A 77 9.76 -5.92 3.14
N LEU A 78 10.59 -5.62 4.14
CA LEU A 78 11.95 -5.11 3.98
C LEU A 78 13.01 -6.21 3.99
N ASP A 79 12.72 -7.35 4.62
CA ASP A 79 13.56 -8.53 4.65
C ASP A 79 12.71 -9.80 4.86
N GLY A 80 13.35 -10.97 4.79
CA GLY A 80 12.71 -12.25 5.03
C GLY A 80 12.07 -12.89 3.77
N PRO A 81 11.21 -13.91 3.94
CA PRO A 81 10.74 -14.74 2.84
C PRO A 81 9.92 -14.01 1.76
N LEU A 82 9.38 -12.83 2.08
CA LEU A 82 8.54 -12.02 1.20
C LEU A 82 9.16 -10.65 0.91
N GLU A 83 10.49 -10.49 1.02
CA GLU A 83 11.20 -9.25 0.68
C GLU A 83 10.66 -8.62 -0.63
N GLU A 84 10.56 -7.30 -0.64
CA GLU A 84 10.00 -6.45 -1.71
C GLU A 84 8.46 -6.50 -1.88
N HIS A 85 7.79 -7.51 -1.33
CA HIS A 85 6.34 -7.63 -1.46
C HIS A 85 5.61 -6.56 -0.64
N VAL A 86 4.40 -6.23 -1.11
CA VAL A 86 3.43 -5.45 -0.34
C VAL A 86 2.41 -6.40 0.25
N ILE A 87 2.24 -6.34 1.57
CA ILE A 87 1.22 -7.06 2.30
C ILE A 87 0.14 -6.10 2.81
N ALA A 88 -1.06 -6.64 3.05
CA ALA A 88 -2.14 -5.94 3.73
C ALA A 88 -2.57 -6.70 4.98
N SER A 89 -2.95 -5.94 6.00
CA SER A 89 -3.25 -6.42 7.34
C SER A 89 -4.50 -5.68 7.88
N PRO A 90 -5.51 -6.40 8.39
CA PRO A 90 -6.69 -5.78 9.00
C PRO A 90 -6.44 -5.22 10.40
N LEU A 91 -5.34 -5.62 11.05
CA LEU A 91 -4.86 -5.04 12.32
C LEU A 91 -3.52 -4.33 12.11
N ASP A 92 -3.20 -3.39 13.00
CA ASP A 92 -1.84 -2.86 13.04
C ASP A 92 -0.89 -3.96 13.53
N VAL A 93 0.27 -4.10 12.90
CA VAL A 93 1.24 -5.14 13.26
C VAL A 93 1.79 -4.96 14.68
N GLU A 94 1.80 -3.72 15.18
CA GLU A 94 2.20 -3.41 16.57
C GLU A 94 1.10 -3.78 17.59
N ASP A 95 -0.16 -3.93 17.16
CA ASP A 95 -1.29 -4.31 18.03
C ASP A 95 -1.41 -5.84 18.19
N VAL A 96 -0.63 -6.62 17.44
CA VAL A 96 -0.58 -8.08 17.57
C VAL A 96 0.29 -8.44 18.78
N ASP A 97 -0.32 -8.41 19.96
CA ASP A 97 0.40 -8.53 21.22
C ASP A 97 0.83 -9.99 21.52
N ILE A 98 2.14 -10.23 21.48
CA ILE A 98 2.78 -11.50 21.83
C ILE A 98 2.63 -11.81 23.32
N GLU A 99 2.59 -10.81 24.21
CA GLU A 99 2.52 -11.00 25.66
C GLU A 99 1.14 -11.53 26.09
N ASP A 100 0.08 -11.09 25.41
CA ASP A 100 -1.30 -11.49 25.70
C ASP A 100 -1.73 -12.76 24.94
N GLU A 101 -1.31 -12.95 23.68
CA GLU A 101 -1.80 -14.06 22.84
C GLU A 101 -0.76 -15.18 22.60
N GLY A 102 0.53 -14.91 22.83
CA GLY A 102 1.64 -15.83 22.64
C GLY A 102 2.10 -16.02 21.18
N PRO A 103 3.31 -16.56 20.96
CA PRO A 103 3.92 -16.65 19.62
C PRO A 103 3.09 -17.42 18.58
N ALA A 104 2.36 -18.45 19.01
CA ALA A 104 1.53 -19.26 18.11
C ALA A 104 0.33 -18.49 17.54
N ALA A 105 -0.22 -17.53 18.31
CA ALA A 105 -1.31 -16.68 17.85
C ALA A 105 -0.83 -15.70 16.78
N VAL A 106 0.37 -15.12 16.96
CA VAL A 106 1.01 -14.26 15.95
C VAL A 106 1.23 -15.02 14.65
N VAL A 107 1.86 -16.20 14.68
CA VAL A 107 2.03 -17.03 13.47
C VAL A 107 0.70 -17.32 12.80
N ARG A 108 -0.35 -17.64 13.58
CA ARG A 108 -1.67 -17.90 13.03
C ARG A 108 -2.27 -16.67 12.37
N TYR A 109 -2.21 -15.50 13.01
CA TYR A 109 -2.66 -14.23 12.46
C TYR A 109 -2.01 -13.93 11.10
N TRP A 110 -0.68 -14.05 11.03
CA TRP A 110 0.07 -13.79 9.81
C TRP A 110 -0.23 -14.78 8.68
N ASN A 111 -0.64 -16.01 9.00
CA ASN A 111 -1.04 -17.00 7.99
C ASN A 111 -2.50 -16.84 7.55
N ASP A 112 -3.40 -16.49 8.47
CA ASP A 112 -4.85 -16.52 8.25
C ASP A 112 -5.39 -15.16 7.76
N GLU A 113 -4.81 -14.03 8.22
CA GLU A 113 -5.39 -12.69 8.07
C GLU A 113 -4.54 -11.74 7.18
N VAL A 114 -3.22 -11.95 7.12
CA VAL A 114 -2.33 -11.12 6.29
C VAL A 114 -2.32 -11.64 4.85
N VAL A 115 -2.46 -10.73 3.90
CA VAL A 115 -2.54 -11.06 2.46
C VAL A 115 -1.42 -10.39 1.69
N VAL A 116 -0.73 -11.14 0.83
CA VAL A 116 0.19 -10.59 -0.16
C VAL A 116 -0.63 -9.86 -1.24
N CYS A 117 -0.55 -8.53 -1.26
CA CYS A 117 -1.30 -7.69 -2.17
C CYS A 117 -0.61 -7.51 -3.52
N ALA A 118 0.71 -7.37 -3.53
CA ALA A 118 1.51 -7.19 -4.74
C ALA A 118 2.93 -7.73 -4.54
N ALA A 119 3.57 -8.16 -5.62
CA ALA A 119 4.95 -8.63 -5.57
C ALA A 119 5.95 -7.49 -5.40
N THR A 120 5.56 -6.26 -5.76
CA THR A 120 6.42 -5.08 -5.67
C THR A 120 5.62 -3.82 -5.35
N PHE A 121 6.28 -2.80 -4.80
CA PHE A 121 5.66 -1.49 -4.59
C PHE A 121 5.11 -0.83 -5.87
N PRO A 122 5.82 -0.82 -7.03
CA PRO A 122 5.26 -0.26 -8.26
C PRO A 122 4.00 -0.98 -8.73
N GLU A 123 3.93 -2.31 -8.58
CA GLU A 123 2.72 -3.07 -8.90
C GLU A 123 1.56 -2.65 -8.00
N PHE A 124 1.79 -2.58 -6.68
CA PHE A 124 0.80 -2.08 -5.73
C PHE A 124 0.30 -0.69 -6.13
N LEU A 125 1.23 0.25 -6.32
CA LEU A 125 0.92 1.64 -6.62
C LEU A 125 0.10 1.78 -7.91
N TYR A 126 0.49 1.07 -8.97
CA TYR A 126 -0.24 1.09 -10.24
C TYR A 126 -1.66 0.56 -10.06
N ARG A 127 -1.81 -0.61 -9.42
CA ARG A 127 -3.12 -1.24 -9.17
C ARG A 127 -4.01 -0.36 -8.31
N THR A 128 -3.51 0.15 -7.19
CA THR A 128 -4.23 1.08 -6.32
C THR A 128 -4.66 2.33 -7.08
N TRP A 129 -3.77 2.95 -7.86
CA TRP A 129 -4.11 4.13 -8.65
C TRP A 129 -5.19 3.81 -9.68
N ILE A 130 -5.01 2.79 -10.52
CA ILE A 130 -5.91 2.52 -11.64
C ILE A 130 -7.28 2.01 -11.19
N GLU A 131 -7.34 1.17 -10.16
CA GLU A 131 -8.60 0.66 -9.61
C GLU A 131 -9.43 1.77 -8.98
N ASN A 132 -8.80 2.73 -8.29
CA ASN A 132 -9.52 3.90 -7.77
C ASN A 132 -10.00 4.82 -8.90
N GLN A 133 -9.21 5.04 -9.96
CA GLN A 133 -9.65 5.80 -11.14
C GLN A 133 -10.89 5.17 -11.77
N ILE A 134 -10.90 3.85 -11.94
CA ILE A 134 -12.06 3.09 -12.46
C ILE A 134 -13.25 3.25 -11.50
N TRP A 135 -13.04 3.09 -10.20
CA TRP A 135 -14.10 3.20 -9.21
C TRP A 135 -14.79 4.57 -9.27
N PHE A 136 -14.04 5.67 -9.28
CA PHE A 136 -14.61 7.02 -9.37
C PHE A 136 -15.37 7.24 -10.67
N ARG A 137 -14.90 6.70 -11.80
CA ARG A 137 -15.61 6.81 -13.08
C ARG A 137 -16.95 6.08 -13.09
N LEU A 138 -17.02 4.91 -12.43
CA LEU A 138 -18.22 4.08 -12.40
C LEU A 138 -19.24 4.57 -11.37
N ASN A 139 -18.78 5.07 -10.22
CA ASN A 139 -19.64 5.39 -9.08
C ASN A 139 -19.88 6.90 -8.92
N GLU A 140 -18.94 7.74 -9.38
CA GLU A 140 -19.01 9.20 -9.31
C GLU A 140 -18.68 9.84 -10.68
N PRO A 141 -19.42 9.52 -11.76
CA PRO A 141 -19.12 10.03 -13.10
C PRO A 141 -19.16 11.56 -13.21
N ASP A 142 -19.91 12.21 -12.31
CA ASP A 142 -19.98 13.67 -12.20
C ASP A 142 -18.98 14.27 -11.18
N GLY A 143 -18.14 13.44 -10.55
CA GLY A 143 -17.12 13.86 -9.60
C GLY A 143 -15.88 14.47 -10.27
N ASP A 144 -15.10 15.22 -9.49
CA ASP A 144 -13.91 15.93 -10.00
C ASP A 144 -12.86 14.97 -10.55
N VAL A 145 -12.68 13.80 -9.94
CA VAL A 145 -11.74 12.76 -10.42
C VAL A 145 -12.13 12.28 -11.82
N ALA A 146 -13.41 11.92 -12.02
CA ALA A 146 -13.90 11.45 -13.31
C ALA A 146 -13.84 12.54 -14.38
N LYS A 147 -14.21 13.78 -14.04
CA LYS A 147 -14.21 14.93 -14.95
C LYS A 147 -12.82 15.42 -15.35
N SER A 148 -11.85 15.33 -14.44
CA SER A 148 -10.47 15.79 -14.68
C SER A 148 -9.58 14.72 -15.34
N ALA A 149 -10.10 13.50 -15.50
CA ALA A 149 -9.31 12.40 -16.02
C ALA A 149 -8.89 12.64 -17.47
N SER A 150 -7.59 12.54 -17.73
CA SER A 150 -7.06 12.74 -19.07
C SER A 150 -7.42 11.59 -20.01
N THR A 151 -7.25 11.81 -21.32
CA THR A 151 -7.40 10.76 -22.34
C THR A 151 -6.47 9.57 -22.08
N PHE A 152 -5.26 9.82 -21.54
CA PHE A 152 -4.35 8.78 -21.10
C PHE A 152 -4.95 7.93 -19.99
N VAL A 153 -5.46 8.54 -18.91
CA VAL A 153 -6.10 7.80 -17.81
C VAL A 153 -7.28 6.98 -18.32
N ALA A 154 -8.05 7.50 -19.29
CA ALA A 154 -9.18 6.76 -19.85
C ALA A 154 -8.75 5.54 -20.67
N ALA A 155 -7.68 5.67 -21.45
CA ALA A 155 -7.11 4.54 -22.18
C ALA A 155 -6.56 3.48 -21.23
N GLU A 156 -5.85 3.88 -20.17
CA GLU A 156 -5.32 2.97 -19.14
C GLU A 156 -6.44 2.22 -18.41
N CYS A 157 -7.53 2.90 -18.02
CA CYS A 157 -8.67 2.25 -17.37
C CYS A 157 -9.27 1.17 -18.28
N THR A 158 -9.47 1.50 -19.55
CA THR A 158 -10.03 0.58 -20.56
C THR A 158 -9.12 -0.63 -20.77
N TRP A 159 -7.81 -0.40 -20.85
CA TRP A 159 -6.82 -1.47 -20.99
C TRP A 159 -6.82 -2.39 -19.76
N TYR A 160 -6.75 -1.82 -18.55
CA TYR A 160 -6.72 -2.58 -17.31
C TYR A 160 -7.96 -3.43 -17.10
N GLU A 161 -9.15 -2.88 -17.33
CA GLU A 161 -10.41 -3.65 -17.30
C GLU A 161 -10.40 -4.77 -18.34
N GLY A 162 -9.87 -4.51 -19.54
CA GLY A 162 -9.72 -5.49 -20.62
C GLY A 162 -8.78 -6.64 -20.27
N GLU A 163 -7.64 -6.38 -19.64
CA GLU A 163 -6.72 -7.42 -19.18
C GLU A 163 -7.32 -8.25 -18.05
N ASN A 164 -7.96 -7.60 -17.07
CA ASN A 164 -8.63 -8.30 -15.97
C ASN A 164 -9.75 -9.21 -16.46
N TRP A 165 -10.54 -8.75 -17.44
CA TRP A 165 -11.59 -9.55 -18.06
C TRP A 165 -11.05 -10.86 -18.67
N LYS A 166 -9.89 -10.83 -19.34
CA LYS A 166 -9.28 -12.03 -19.95
C LYS A 166 -8.92 -13.11 -18.94
N VAL A 167 -8.60 -12.72 -17.71
CA VAL A 167 -8.25 -13.62 -16.60
C VAL A 167 -9.42 -13.87 -15.65
N GLY A 168 -10.65 -13.47 -16.03
CA GLY A 168 -11.85 -13.69 -15.24
C GLY A 168 -11.94 -12.84 -13.98
N ARG A 169 -11.19 -11.74 -13.91
CA ARG A 169 -11.25 -10.75 -12.82
C ARG A 169 -12.12 -9.57 -13.27
N THR A 170 -12.95 -9.06 -12.38
CA THR A 170 -13.67 -7.80 -12.61
C THR A 170 -13.30 -6.81 -11.52
N CYS A 171 -13.01 -5.56 -11.89
CA CYS A 171 -12.87 -4.46 -10.94
C CYS A 171 -14.23 -3.95 -10.41
N ARG A 172 -15.30 -4.72 -10.64
CA ARG A 172 -16.68 -4.44 -10.21
C ARG A 172 -17.05 -5.35 -9.06
#